data_AF-A0A9Q3CS10-F1
#
_entry.id   AF-A0A9Q3CS10-F1
#
_cell.length_a   1.000
_cell.length_b   1.000
_cell.length_c   1.000
_cell.angle_alpha   90.00
_cell.angle_beta   90.00
_cell.angle_gamma   90.00
#
_symmetry.space_group_name_H-M   'P 1'
#
loop_
_entity.id
_entity.type
_entity.pdbx_description
1 polymer ?
#
loop_
_entity_poly.entity_id
_entity_poly.type
_entity_poly.pdbx_seq_one_letter_code
_entity_poly.pdbx_strand_id
1 'polypeptide(L)'
;MLQLLQQKYRSPELENQLEEPWLRDYKDKKVFLIDGLLYHIEKHTSSLKVIDGDHSSLILQECHDCPYMGHMSEGRTKERVASTAWWLQWEQELSEYINTCEIFQKE
;
A
#
# COMPACT_ATOMS: atom_id res chain seq x y z
N MET A 1 -12.07 8.09 22.56
CA MET A 1 -11.41 7.03 21.77
C MET A 1 -11.73 7.14 20.27
N LEU A 2 -12.99 7.33 19.88
CA LEU A 2 -13.37 7.59 18.47
C LEU A 2 -13.03 9.00 17.94
N GLN A 3 -12.73 9.98 18.81
CA GLN A 3 -12.41 11.35 18.40
C GLN A 3 -11.01 11.54 17.79
N LEU A 4 -10.08 10.61 18.04
CA LEU A 4 -8.75 10.63 17.43
C LEU A 4 -8.78 10.15 15.97
N LEU A 5 -9.69 9.22 15.66
CA LEU A 5 -9.92 8.71 14.30
C LEU A 5 -10.58 9.75 13.36
N GLN A 6 -10.98 10.91 13.88
CA GLN A 6 -11.53 12.01 13.08
C GLN A 6 -10.50 13.10 12.76
N GLN A 7 -9.29 13.03 13.31
CA GLN A 7 -8.26 14.02 13.02
C GLN A 7 -7.48 13.62 11.75
N LYS A 8 -7.73 14.35 10.67
CA LYS A 8 -6.82 14.42 9.52
C LYS A 8 -5.53 15.10 10.01
N TYR A 9 -4.60 14.32 10.56
CA TYR A 9 -3.33 14.86 11.04
C TYR A 9 -2.50 15.34 9.85
N ARG A 10 -2.45 16.67 9.67
CA ARG A 10 -1.28 17.29 9.06
C ARG A 10 -0.28 17.55 10.16
N SER A 11 0.78 16.75 10.19
CA SER A 11 1.92 16.99 11.05
C SER A 11 2.99 17.74 10.25
N PRO A 12 3.54 18.85 10.75
CA PRO A 12 4.72 19.50 10.19
C PRO A 12 5.96 18.60 10.22
N GLU A 13 6.05 17.67 11.17
CA GLU A 13 7.12 16.67 11.22
C GLU A 13 7.08 15.72 10.00
N LEU A 14 5.90 15.43 9.47
CA LEU A 14 5.75 14.62 8.27
C LEU A 14 6.25 15.36 7.02
N GLU A 15 6.01 16.67 6.92
CA GLU A 15 6.50 17.48 5.79
C GLU A 15 8.02 17.46 5.68
N ASN A 16 8.73 17.34 6.80
CA ASN A 16 10.19 17.29 6.83
C ASN A 16 10.76 15.89 6.56
N GLN A 17 9.93 14.85 6.54
CA GLN A 17 10.31 13.46 6.32
C GLN A 17 9.90 12.94 4.93
N LEU A 18 8.99 13.62 4.25
CA LEU A 18 8.57 13.23 2.91
C LEU A 18 9.57 13.71 1.85
N GLU A 19 10.00 12.78 1.00
CA GLU A 19 10.77 13.09 -0.19
C GLU A 19 9.86 13.39 -1.39
N GLU A 20 10.42 14.00 -2.44
CA GLU A 20 9.70 14.19 -3.71
C GLU A 20 9.45 12.84 -4.41
N PRO A 21 8.30 12.64 -5.10
CA PRO A 21 7.23 13.61 -5.38
C PRO A 21 6.17 13.74 -4.26
N TRP A 22 6.30 13.00 -3.15
CA TRP A 22 5.26 12.88 -2.12
C TRP A 22 5.08 14.13 -1.29
N LEU A 23 6.18 14.85 -1.05
CA LEU A 23 6.16 16.15 -0.40
C LEU A 23 5.23 17.12 -1.13
N ARG A 24 5.30 17.16 -2.46
CA ARG A 24 4.42 18.00 -3.29
C ARG A 24 2.97 17.59 -3.18
N ASP A 25 2.65 16.30 -3.32
CA ASP A 25 1.26 15.82 -3.25
C ASP A 25 0.64 16.03 -1.85
N TYR A 26 1.45 15.90 -0.80
CA TYR A 26 1.03 16.17 0.58
C TYR A 26 0.74 17.66 0.80
N LYS A 27 1.62 18.56 0.32
CA LYS A 27 1.40 20.02 0.32
C LYS A 27 0.14 20.41 -0.44
N ASP A 28 -0.06 19.81 -1.62
CA ASP A 28 -1.25 19.98 -2.49
C ASP A 28 -2.55 19.42 -1.90
N LYS A 29 -2.52 18.82 -0.70
CA LYS A 29 -3.69 18.21 -0.04
C LYS A 29 -4.28 17.00 -0.78
N LYS A 30 -3.49 16.36 -1.64
CA LYS A 30 -3.89 15.16 -2.37
C LYS A 30 -3.62 13.87 -1.59
N VAL A 31 -2.79 13.96 -0.54
CA VAL A 31 -2.42 12.82 0.31
C VAL A 31 -2.76 13.10 1.77
N PHE A 32 -3.23 12.08 2.48
CA PHE A 32 -3.55 12.13 3.91
C PHE A 32 -2.83 11.02 4.65
N LEU A 33 -2.24 11.32 5.82
CA LEU A 33 -1.71 10.28 6.70
C LEU A 33 -2.83 9.78 7.63
N ILE A 34 -3.11 8.50 7.60
CA ILE A 34 -4.06 7.83 8.50
C ILE A 34 -3.41 6.53 8.94
N ASP A 35 -3.29 6.29 10.24
CA ASP A 35 -2.71 5.07 10.82
C ASP A 35 -1.32 4.70 10.26
N GLY A 36 -0.48 5.71 9.99
CA GLY A 36 0.87 5.50 9.43
C GLY A 36 0.91 5.27 7.91
N LEU A 37 -0.25 5.27 7.25
CA LEU A 37 -0.40 5.04 5.81
C LEU A 37 -0.75 6.35 5.09
N LEU A 38 -0.15 6.59 3.92
CA LEU A 38 -0.48 7.75 3.08
C LEU A 38 -1.60 7.39 2.12
N TYR A 39 -2.78 7.96 2.28
CA TYR A 39 -3.90 7.79 1.36
C TYR A 39 -3.86 8.86 0.29
N HIS A 40 -3.70 8.47 -0.97
CA HIS A 40 -3.84 9.38 -2.10
C HIS A 40 -5.27 9.38 -2.59
N ILE A 41 -5.88 10.56 -2.64
CA ILE A 41 -7.25 10.74 -3.14
C ILE A 41 -7.17 11.30 -4.56
N GLU A 42 -7.54 10.47 -5.53
CA GLU A 42 -7.86 10.91 -6.88
C GLU A 42 -9.37 11.15 -7.01
N LYS A 43 -9.78 11.87 -8.06
CA LYS A 43 -11.13 12.43 -8.23
C LYS A 43 -12.29 11.45 -7.96
N HIS A 44 -12.09 10.14 -8.17
CA HIS A 44 -13.09 9.09 -7.95
C HIS A 44 -12.55 7.82 -7.28
N THR A 45 -11.28 7.80 -6.89
CA THR A 45 -10.60 6.61 -6.37
C THR A 45 -9.65 7.01 -5.25
N SER A 46 -9.61 6.23 -4.18
CA SER A 46 -8.61 6.35 -3.11
C SER A 46 -7.66 5.18 -3.23
N SER A 47 -6.38 5.44 -3.49
CA SER A 47 -5.34 4.42 -3.45
C SER A 47 -4.51 4.55 -2.17
N LEU A 48 -4.24 3.41 -1.53
CA LEU A 48 -3.35 3.36 -0.38
C LEU A 48 -1.90 3.48 -0.86
N LYS A 49 -1.17 4.47 -0.38
CA LYS A 49 0.29 4.55 -0.58
C LYS A 49 0.99 4.02 0.67
N VAL A 50 1.73 2.95 0.47
CA VAL A 50 2.49 2.27 1.52
C VAL A 50 3.86 2.91 1.58
N ILE A 51 4.29 3.31 2.77
CA ILE A 51 5.51 4.09 2.99
C ILE A 51 6.56 3.31 3.80
N ASP A 52 6.20 2.10 4.25
CA ASP A 52 7.00 1.29 5.15
C ASP A 52 6.92 -0.19 4.74
N GLY A 53 8.04 -0.90 4.84
CA GLY A 53 8.21 -2.26 4.32
C GLY A 53 7.41 -3.33 5.09
N ASP A 54 7.13 -3.09 6.37
CA ASP A 54 6.28 -3.99 7.16
C ASP A 54 4.84 -4.01 6.61
N HIS A 55 4.36 -2.87 6.11
CA HIS A 55 3.03 -2.75 5.53
C HIS A 55 2.95 -3.30 4.10
N SER A 56 4.03 -3.23 3.32
CA SER A 56 4.04 -3.82 1.97
C SER A 56 3.91 -5.33 2.05
N SER A 57 4.66 -5.96 2.96
CA SER A 57 4.58 -7.40 3.24
C SER A 57 3.17 -7.85 3.62
N LEU A 58 2.48 -7.10 4.49
CA LEU A 58 1.11 -7.41 4.90
C LEU A 58 0.12 -7.34 3.72
N ILE A 59 0.27 -6.34 2.85
CA ILE A 59 -0.58 -6.19 1.67
C ILE A 59 -0.35 -7.31 0.66
N LEU A 60 0.91 -7.72 0.45
CA LEU A 60 1.26 -8.84 -0.41
C LEU A 60 0.63 -10.15 0.12
N GLN A 61 0.72 -10.39 1.43
CA GLN A 61 0.08 -11.51 2.10
C GLN A 61 -1.44 -11.50 1.92
N GLU A 62 -2.12 -10.38 2.22
CA GLU A 62 -3.58 -10.27 2.07
C GLU A 62 -4.05 -10.41 0.61
N CYS A 63 -3.23 -9.96 -0.35
CA CYS A 63 -3.56 -10.05 -1.77
C CYS A 63 -3.35 -11.47 -2.32
N HIS A 64 -2.29 -12.16 -1.89
CA HIS A 64 -1.86 -13.46 -2.41
C HIS A 64 -2.46 -14.65 -1.63
N ASP A 65 -2.41 -14.61 -0.30
CA ASP A 65 -2.72 -15.75 0.58
C ASP A 65 -4.20 -15.79 1.01
N CYS A 66 -5.05 -14.99 0.37
CA CYS A 66 -6.46 -14.84 0.74
C CYS A 66 -7.18 -16.21 0.70
N PRO A 67 -7.51 -16.82 1.87
CA PRO A 67 -7.94 -18.22 1.94
C PRO A 67 -9.30 -18.46 1.29
N TYR A 68 -10.09 -17.40 1.08
CA TYR A 68 -11.42 -17.44 0.49
C TYR A 68 -11.42 -17.51 -1.05
N MET A 69 -10.30 -17.20 -1.72
CA MET A 69 -10.23 -17.12 -3.19
C MET A 69 -9.37 -18.21 -3.85
N GLY A 70 -8.79 -19.11 -3.05
CA GLY A 70 -7.79 -20.07 -3.53
C GLY A 70 -6.47 -19.38 -3.88
N HIS A 71 -5.40 -20.15 -4.15
CA HIS A 71 -4.13 -19.57 -4.58
C HIS A 71 -4.33 -18.77 -5.86
N MET A 72 -4.11 -17.46 -5.77
CA MET A 72 -4.27 -16.55 -6.90
C MET A 72 -3.03 -16.59 -7.76
N SER A 73 -3.22 -16.67 -9.08
CA SER A 73 -2.11 -16.57 -10.02
C SER A 73 -1.36 -15.24 -9.85
N GLU A 74 -0.08 -15.19 -10.25
CA GLU A 74 0.73 -13.96 -10.18
C GLU A 74 0.01 -12.77 -10.84
N GLY A 75 -0.57 -12.97 -12.02
CA GLY A 75 -1.33 -11.94 -12.73
C GLY A 75 -2.52 -11.39 -11.92
N ARG A 76 -3.30 -12.27 -11.28
CA ARG A 76 -4.44 -11.83 -10.44
C ARG A 76 -3.99 -11.16 -9.15
N THR A 77 -2.91 -11.64 -8.56
CA THR A 77 -2.29 -11.01 -7.38
C THR A 77 -1.81 -9.60 -7.74
N LYS A 78 -1.16 -9.43 -8.90
CA LYS A 78 -0.71 -8.14 -9.42
C LYS A 78 -1.84 -7.14 -9.63
N GLU A 79 -2.92 -7.55 -10.29
CA GLU A 79 -4.10 -6.69 -10.49
C GLU A 79 -4.71 -6.24 -9.15
N ARG A 80 -4.79 -7.16 -8.18
CA ARG A 80 -5.33 -6.86 -6.86
C ARG A 80 -4.45 -5.90 -6.07
N VAL A 81 -3.13 -6.13 -6.04
CA VAL A 81 -2.18 -5.21 -5.40
C VAL A 81 -2.29 -3.83 -6.04
N ALA A 82 -2.27 -3.73 -7.37
CA ALA A 82 -2.40 -2.46 -8.09
C ALA A 82 -3.71 -1.72 -7.79
N SER A 83 -4.80 -2.45 -7.53
CA SER A 83 -6.09 -1.86 -7.13
C SER A 83 -6.17 -1.49 -5.64
N THR A 84 -5.33 -2.11 -4.80
CA THR A 84 -5.37 -1.95 -3.33
C THR A 84 -4.40 -0.87 -2.86
N ALA A 85 -3.17 -0.90 -3.37
CA ALA A 85 -2.09 -0.09 -2.87
C ALA A 85 -1.00 0.18 -3.91
N TRP A 86 -0.17 1.19 -3.64
CA TRP A 86 0.95 1.58 -4.50
C TRP A 86 2.16 1.99 -3.64
N TRP A 87 3.35 1.49 -3.98
CA TRP A 87 4.62 1.89 -3.37
C TRP A 87 5.78 1.76 -4.36
N LEU A 88 6.95 2.28 -4.02
CA LEU A 88 8.14 2.14 -4.87
C LEU A 88 8.54 0.66 -4.95
N GLN A 89 8.93 0.17 -6.12
CA GLN A 89 9.37 -1.23 -6.32
C GLN A 89 8.33 -2.32 -5.99
N TRP A 90 7.04 -1.98 -5.84
CA TRP A 90 5.99 -2.93 -5.48
C TRP A 90 5.90 -4.15 -6.41
N GLU A 91 6.16 -4.00 -7.71
CA GLU A 91 6.15 -5.13 -8.65
C GLU A 91 7.33 -6.09 -8.42
N GLN A 92 8.49 -5.55 -8.04
CA GLN A 92 9.66 -6.35 -7.71
C GLN A 92 9.43 -7.09 -6.40
N GLU A 93 8.97 -6.38 -5.35
CA GLU A 93 8.64 -6.98 -4.06
C GLU A 93 7.54 -8.05 -4.19
N LEU A 94 6.54 -7.83 -5.05
CA LEU A 94 5.51 -8.83 -5.34
C LEU A 94 6.11 -10.08 -5.98
N SER A 95 7.00 -9.92 -6.96
CA SER A 95 7.66 -11.06 -7.63
C SER A 95 8.54 -11.82 -6.64
N GLU A 96 9.32 -11.12 -5.82
CA GLU A 96 10.12 -11.72 -4.75
C GLU A 96 9.23 -12.48 -3.75
N TYR A 97 8.10 -11.88 -3.33
CA TYR A 97 7.15 -12.51 -2.42
C TYR A 97 6.54 -13.79 -3.01
N ILE A 98 6.03 -13.74 -4.24
CA ILE A 98 5.46 -14.91 -4.92
C ILE A 98 6.52 -16.01 -5.08
N ASN A 99 7.77 -15.64 -5.37
CA ASN A 99 8.87 -16.59 -5.43
C ASN A 99 9.18 -17.25 -4.09
N THR A 100 8.79 -16.68 -2.94
CA THR A 100 8.90 -17.36 -1.64
C THR A 100 7.74 -18.31 -1.34
N CYS A 101 6.64 -18.26 -2.11
CA CYS A 101 5.49 -19.12 -1.91
C CYS A 101 5.80 -20.56 -2.37
N GLU A 102 5.98 -21.46 -1.40
CA GLU A 102 6.28 -22.89 -1.66
C GLU A 102 5.22 -23.61 -2.50
N ILE A 103 4.00 -23.07 -2.52
CA ILE A 103 2.86 -23.64 -3.25
C ILE A 103 2.99 -23.30 -4.74
N PHE A 104 3.45 -22.10 -5.06
CA PHE A 104 3.77 -21.69 -6.43
C PHE A 104 5.02 -22.38 -6.98
N GLN A 105 6.00 -22.71 -6.13
CA GLN A 105 7.21 -23.45 -6.54
C GLN A 105 6.97 -24.93 -6.86
N LYS A 106 5.79 -25.48 -6.53
CA LYS A 106 5.46 -26.91 -6.68
C LYS A 106 4.48 -27.22 -7.82
N GLU A 107 3.98 -26.21 -8.52
CA GLU A 107 3.16 -26.38 -9.74
C GLU A 107 3.99 -26.45 -11.02
#